data_AF-A0A847H8J7-F1
#
_entry.id   AF-A0A847H8J7-F1
#
_cell.length_a   1.000
_cell.length_b   1.000
_cell.length_c   1.000
_cell.angle_alpha   90.00
_cell.angle_beta   90.00
_cell.angle_gamma   90.00
#
_symmetry.space_group_name_H-M   'P 1'
#
loop_
_entity.id
_entity.type
_entity.pdbx_description
1 polymer ?
#
loop_
_entity_poly.entity_id
_entity_poly.type
_entity_poly.pdbx_seq_one_letter_code
_entity_poly.pdbx_strand_id
1 'polypeptide(L)'
;MTTTRLTVLQTADLHGQLETHDEFYLEDGQPTYRRAGGVARMRTLFDRVRAENPNTIVVDNGDCFQGSGWTQLPRGQAMVPVMNALGYDVLMPGNWEVVFGKDRLLEVGGNYDCTMVCTNMHHAEPGEGGSQPLGNDVVGQKHMEGYEFR
;
A
#
# COMPACT_ATOMS: atom_id res chain seq x y z
N MET A 1 5.34 -4.27 -35.95
CA MET A 1 4.81 -4.29 -34.56
C MET A 1 5.62 -3.29 -33.75
N THR A 2 4.98 -2.41 -32.99
CA THR A 2 5.67 -1.50 -32.06
C THR A 2 5.79 -2.18 -30.70
N THR A 3 6.98 -2.17 -30.12
CA THR A 3 7.22 -2.69 -28.76
C THR A 3 6.82 -1.63 -27.74
N THR A 4 5.96 -1.97 -26.79
CA THR A 4 5.61 -1.11 -25.65
C THR A 4 6.40 -1.55 -24.43
N ARG A 5 7.01 -0.60 -23.71
CA ARG A 5 7.68 -0.85 -22.44
C ARG A 5 6.75 -0.48 -21.28
N LEU A 6 6.42 -1.45 -20.45
CA LEU A 6 5.74 -1.23 -19.17
C LEU A 6 6.78 -1.15 -18.04
N THR A 7 6.58 -0.22 -17.11
CA THR A 7 7.39 -0.12 -15.88
C THR A 7 6.48 -0.33 -14.67
N VAL A 8 6.92 -1.17 -13.73
CA VAL A 8 6.22 -1.38 -12.45
C VAL A 8 7.15 -0.93 -11.34
N LEU A 9 6.68 0.02 -10.53
CA LEU A 9 7.31 0.41 -9.28
C LEU A 9 6.51 -0.19 -8.14
N GLN A 10 7.20 -0.74 -7.15
CA GLN A 10 6.55 -1.41 -6.03
C GLN A 10 7.20 -0.97 -4.72
N THR A 11 6.34 -0.65 -3.75
CA THR A 11 6.69 -0.47 -2.34
C THR A 11 5.93 -1.48 -1.49
N ALA A 12 6.39 -1.67 -0.25
CA ALA A 12 5.73 -2.45 0.77
C ALA A 12 6.26 -1.96 2.12
N ASP A 13 5.60 -2.36 3.21
CA ASP A 13 6.16 -2.26 4.55
C ASP A 13 6.56 -0.83 4.92
N LEU A 14 5.71 0.14 4.55
CA LEU A 14 5.96 1.53 4.89
C LEU A 14 6.01 1.73 6.40
N HIS A 15 5.23 0.96 7.17
CA HIS A 15 5.25 0.96 8.64
C HIS A 15 5.17 2.36 9.28
N GLY A 16 4.50 3.30 8.61
CA GLY A 16 4.42 4.70 9.03
C GLY A 16 5.77 5.43 9.11
N GLN A 17 6.80 4.96 8.42
CA GLN A 17 8.12 5.59 8.30
C GLN A 17 8.07 6.76 7.31
N LEU A 18 7.43 7.85 7.73
CA LEU A 18 7.19 9.02 6.87
C LEU A 18 8.48 9.78 6.55
N GLU A 19 9.37 9.88 7.54
CA GLU A 19 10.59 10.66 7.48
C GLU A 19 11.81 9.78 7.21
N THR A 20 12.90 10.43 6.81
CA THR A 20 14.17 9.73 6.74
C THR A 20 14.66 9.34 8.14
N HIS A 21 15.16 8.13 8.29
CA HIS A 21 15.66 7.57 9.55
C HIS A 21 17.01 6.89 9.34
N ASP A 22 17.73 6.64 10.43
CA ASP A 22 18.98 5.89 10.39
C ASP A 22 18.66 4.41 10.15
N GLU A 23 19.13 3.91 9.01
CA GLU A 23 18.95 2.52 8.61
C GLU A 23 20.28 1.78 8.74
N PHE A 24 20.20 0.51 9.14
CA PHE A 24 21.35 -0.33 9.38
C PHE A 24 21.87 -0.94 8.07
N TYR A 25 23.17 -0.84 7.86
CA TYR A 25 23.87 -1.43 6.73
C TYR A 25 25.11 -2.20 7.19
N LEU A 26 25.48 -3.21 6.40
CA LEU A 26 26.76 -3.88 6.50
C LEU A 26 27.63 -3.44 5.34
N GLU A 27 28.73 -2.75 5.64
CA GLU A 27 29.65 -2.19 4.65
C GLU A 27 31.06 -2.65 4.96
N ASP A 28 31.69 -3.34 4.01
CA ASP A 28 32.99 -3.97 4.21
C ASP A 28 33.07 -4.83 5.48
N GLY A 29 31.95 -5.48 5.81
CA GLY A 29 31.80 -6.32 7.00
C GLY A 29 31.65 -5.55 8.32
N GLN A 30 31.48 -4.22 8.29
CA GLN A 30 31.29 -3.38 9.47
C GLN A 30 29.86 -2.83 9.57
N PRO A 31 29.26 -2.80 10.79
CA PRO A 31 28.03 -2.07 11.06
C PRO A 31 28.15 -0.60 10.72
N THR A 32 27.26 -0.10 9.88
CA THR A 32 27.16 1.32 9.55
C THR A 32 25.69 1.76 9.58
N TYR A 33 25.47 3.04 9.87
CA TYR A 33 24.13 3.62 9.84
C TYR A 33 24.13 4.76 8.83
N ARG A 34 23.12 4.79 7.96
CA ARG A 34 22.94 5.86 6.98
C ARG A 34 21.50 6.30 6.97
N ARG A 35 21.29 7.58 6.70
CA ARG A 35 19.93 8.12 6.61
C ARG A 35 19.25 7.64 5.32
N ALA A 36 18.20 6.83 5.46
CA ALA A 36 17.43 6.25 4.36
C ALA A 36 15.93 6.51 4.54
N GLY A 37 15.10 5.95 3.65
CA GLY A 37 13.64 6.10 3.69
C GLY A 37 13.14 7.50 3.31
N GLY A 38 11.93 7.82 3.77
CA GLY A 38 11.23 9.09 3.55
C GLY A 38 10.26 9.06 2.38
N VAL A 39 8.95 9.22 2.65
CA VAL A 39 7.88 9.15 1.64
C VAL A 39 7.96 10.25 0.58
N ALA A 40 8.42 11.45 0.96
CA ALA A 40 8.64 12.54 0.02
C ALA A 40 9.72 12.22 -1.04
N ARG A 41 10.73 11.42 -0.67
CA ARG A 41 11.77 10.97 -1.60
C ARG A 41 11.21 9.93 -2.58
N MET A 42 10.34 9.04 -2.10
CA MET A 42 9.64 8.08 -2.96
C MET A 42 8.76 8.79 -3.98
N ARG A 43 7.98 9.80 -3.57
CA ARG A 43 7.19 10.61 -4.51
C ARG A 43 8.04 11.20 -5.64
N THR A 44 9.18 11.80 -5.29
CA THR A 44 10.12 12.36 -6.26
C THR A 44 10.61 11.29 -7.25
N LEU A 45 10.91 10.08 -6.77
CA LEU A 45 11.31 8.96 -7.63
C LEU A 45 10.17 8.54 -8.57
N PHE A 46 8.95 8.40 -8.05
CA PHE A 46 7.78 8.01 -8.84
C PHE A 46 7.52 9.00 -9.97
N ASP A 47 7.52 10.30 -9.67
CA ASP A 47 7.32 11.36 -10.66
C ASP A 47 8.41 11.32 -11.75
N ARG A 48 9.67 11.11 -11.35
CA ARG A 48 10.78 10.99 -12.30
C ARG A 48 10.59 9.80 -13.23
N VAL A 49 10.30 8.61 -12.71
CA VAL A 49 10.14 7.40 -13.53
C VAL A 49 8.91 7.51 -14.43
N ARG A 50 7.81 8.09 -13.95
CA ARG A 50 6.61 8.36 -14.77
C ARG A 50 6.90 9.34 -15.91
N ALA A 51 7.76 10.35 -15.68
CA ALA A 51 8.20 11.26 -16.73
C ALA A 51 9.09 10.56 -17.78
N GLU A 52 9.92 9.61 -17.36
CA GLU A 52 10.77 8.81 -18.26
C GLU A 52 9.98 7.76 -19.06
N ASN A 53 8.90 7.21 -18.50
CA ASN A 53 7.99 6.28 -19.17
C ASN A 53 6.54 6.48 -18.70
N PRO A 54 5.66 7.06 -19.53
CA PRO A 54 4.24 7.22 -19.19
C PRO A 54 3.49 5.90 -18.96
N ASN A 55 4.00 4.77 -19.47
CA ASN A 55 3.47 3.44 -19.17
C ASN A 55 4.08 2.90 -17.86
N THR A 56 3.95 3.66 -16.78
CA THR A 56 4.44 3.28 -15.45
C THR A 56 3.27 3.10 -14.49
N ILE A 57 3.24 1.97 -13.79
CA ILE A 57 2.30 1.67 -12.72
C ILE A 57 3.06 1.63 -11.40
N VAL A 58 2.50 2.23 -10.35
CA VAL A 58 3.06 2.25 -9.00
C VAL A 58 2.11 1.51 -8.07
N VAL A 59 2.63 0.50 -7.38
CA VAL A 59 1.84 -0.35 -6.47
C VAL A 59 2.45 -0.37 -5.07
N ASP A 60 1.60 -0.56 -4.06
CA ASP A 60 2.05 -0.85 -2.69
C ASP A 60 1.44 -2.17 -2.20
N ASN A 61 2.26 -2.98 -1.52
CA ASN A 61 1.89 -4.31 -1.03
C ASN A 61 1.44 -4.33 0.43
N GLY A 62 1.09 -3.19 1.01
CA GLY A 62 0.49 -3.10 2.34
C GLY A 62 1.51 -2.92 3.46
N ASP A 63 1.04 -3.17 4.68
CA ASP A 63 1.72 -2.91 5.94
C ASP A 63 2.08 -1.43 6.14
N CYS A 64 1.09 -0.57 5.90
CA CYS A 64 1.16 0.86 6.15
C CYS A 64 0.36 1.29 7.41
N PHE A 65 -0.54 0.45 7.93
CA PHE A 65 -1.42 0.78 9.08
C PHE A 65 -0.75 0.72 10.45
N GLN A 66 0.47 0.20 10.55
CA GLN A 66 1.18 -0.03 11.81
C GLN A 66 2.62 0.48 11.71
N GLY A 67 3.41 0.38 12.77
CA GLY A 67 4.88 0.52 12.72
C GLY A 67 5.45 1.79 13.35
N SER A 68 4.64 2.81 13.61
CA SER A 68 5.09 4.06 14.22
C SER A 68 4.01 4.76 15.05
N GLY A 69 4.38 5.82 15.77
CA GLY A 69 3.40 6.68 16.46
C GLY A 69 2.40 7.34 15.52
N TRP A 70 2.79 7.62 14.27
CA TRP A 70 1.92 8.17 13.24
C TRP A 70 0.80 7.21 12.85
N THR A 71 1.04 5.91 12.93
CA THR A 71 0.06 4.90 12.55
C THR A 71 -0.71 4.36 13.75
N GLN A 72 -0.05 4.18 14.90
CA GLN A 72 -0.66 3.64 16.11
C GLN A 72 -1.69 4.57 16.76
N LEU A 73 -1.35 5.85 16.99
CA LEU A 73 -2.22 6.78 17.71
C LEU A 73 -3.53 7.08 16.95
N PRO A 74 -3.51 7.41 15.64
CA PRO A 74 -4.72 7.65 14.87
C PRO A 74 -5.27 6.37 14.21
N ARG A 75 -4.78 5.19 14.60
CA ARG A 75 -5.22 3.89 14.11
C ARG A 75 -5.27 3.83 12.57
N GLY A 76 -4.15 4.14 11.93
CA GLY A 76 -3.98 4.17 10.48
C GLY A 76 -4.49 5.43 9.76
N GLN A 77 -5.29 6.31 10.40
CA GLN A 77 -5.91 7.45 9.68
C GLN A 77 -4.90 8.37 9.03
N ALA A 78 -3.76 8.60 9.70
CA ALA A 78 -2.76 9.54 9.23
C ALA A 78 -2.10 9.11 7.91
N MET A 79 -2.21 7.84 7.53
CA MET A 79 -1.67 7.35 6.27
C MET A 79 -2.53 7.70 5.07
N VAL A 80 -3.84 7.95 5.23
CA VAL A 80 -4.74 8.33 4.12
C VAL A 80 -4.17 9.48 3.28
N PRO A 81 -3.89 10.68 3.84
CA PRO A 81 -3.35 11.77 3.04
C PRO A 81 -1.97 11.46 2.46
N VAL A 82 -1.16 10.61 3.13
CA VAL A 82 0.18 10.24 2.66
C VAL A 82 0.11 9.32 1.44
N MET A 83 -0.69 8.24 1.52
CA MET A 83 -0.85 7.27 0.45
C MET A 83 -1.48 7.91 -0.79
N ASN A 84 -2.48 8.78 -0.60
CA ASN A 84 -3.09 9.53 -1.69
C ASN A 84 -2.09 10.51 -2.33
N ALA A 85 -1.27 11.20 -1.53
CA ALA A 85 -0.23 12.10 -2.03
C ALA A 85 0.92 11.36 -2.74
N LEU A 86 1.22 10.11 -2.38
CA LEU A 86 2.18 9.26 -3.10
C LEU A 86 1.68 8.87 -4.49
N GLY A 87 0.36 8.84 -4.70
CA GLY A 87 -0.26 8.64 -6.01
C GLY A 87 -0.06 7.21 -6.54
N TYR A 88 -0.26 6.22 -5.67
CA TYR A 88 -0.31 4.81 -6.06
C TYR A 88 -1.48 4.54 -7.02
N ASP A 89 -1.29 3.58 -7.92
CA ASP A 89 -2.33 3.14 -8.85
C ASP A 89 -3.16 1.99 -8.25
N VAL A 90 -2.52 1.08 -7.50
CA VAL A 90 -3.15 -0.05 -6.83
C VAL A 90 -2.47 -0.31 -5.48
N LEU A 91 -3.27 -0.66 -4.47
CA LEU A 91 -2.79 -1.08 -3.15
C LEU A 91 -3.26 -2.50 -2.85
N MET A 92 -2.57 -3.18 -1.95
CA MET A 92 -3.00 -4.45 -1.36
C MET A 92 -2.95 -4.32 0.17
N PRO A 93 -3.86 -4.95 0.92
CA PRO A 93 -3.72 -5.03 2.37
C PRO A 93 -2.66 -6.08 2.73
N GLY A 94 -1.75 -5.72 3.63
CA GLY A 94 -0.88 -6.64 4.33
C GLY A 94 -1.53 -7.17 5.61
N ASN A 95 -0.75 -7.88 6.42
CA ASN A 95 -1.26 -8.43 7.68
C ASN A 95 -1.46 -7.37 8.76
N TRP A 96 -0.83 -6.21 8.66
CA TRP A 96 -1.01 -5.12 9.63
C TRP A 96 -2.22 -4.24 9.35
N GLU A 97 -2.79 -4.30 8.15
CA GLU A 97 -4.02 -3.57 7.81
C GLU A 97 -5.24 -3.99 8.66
N VAL A 98 -5.25 -5.21 9.20
CA VAL A 98 -6.33 -5.72 10.06
C VAL A 98 -6.12 -5.48 11.56
N VAL A 99 -5.00 -4.86 11.96
CA VAL A 99 -4.60 -4.74 13.38
C VAL A 99 -5.63 -4.01 14.26
N PHE A 100 -6.42 -3.11 13.67
CA PHE A 100 -7.46 -2.35 14.36
C PHE A 100 -8.88 -2.86 14.14
N GLY A 101 -9.02 -4.04 13.53
CA GLY A 101 -10.29 -4.68 13.22
C GLY A 101 -10.82 -4.34 11.82
N LYS A 102 -11.76 -5.18 11.35
CA LYS A 102 -12.39 -5.10 10.02
C LYS A 102 -12.95 -3.72 9.72
N ASP A 103 -13.75 -3.14 10.62
CA ASP A 103 -14.42 -1.86 10.37
C ASP A 103 -13.41 -0.75 10.11
N ARG A 104 -12.27 -0.79 10.81
CA ARG A 104 -11.21 0.19 10.64
C ARG A 104 -10.45 0.01 9.33
N LEU A 105 -10.19 -1.23 8.92
CA LEU A 105 -9.65 -1.53 7.59
C LEU A 105 -10.55 -0.96 6.49
N LEU A 106 -11.85 -1.24 6.55
CA LEU A 106 -12.81 -0.77 5.56
C LEU A 106 -12.91 0.76 5.53
N GLU A 107 -12.92 1.41 6.69
CA GLU A 107 -12.97 2.87 6.79
C GLU A 107 -11.71 3.53 6.23
N VAL A 108 -10.52 3.12 6.65
CA VAL A 108 -9.26 3.75 6.22
C VAL A 108 -8.95 3.40 4.77
N GLY A 109 -9.06 2.12 4.39
CA GLY A 109 -8.83 1.66 3.02
C GLY A 109 -9.81 2.28 2.02
N GLY A 110 -11.07 2.46 2.42
CA GLY A 110 -12.09 3.12 1.60
C GLY A 110 -11.86 4.62 1.39
N ASN A 111 -10.97 5.25 2.16
CA ASN A 111 -10.59 6.65 2.00
C ASN A 111 -9.37 6.85 1.07
N TYR A 112 -8.76 5.78 0.55
CA TYR A 112 -7.72 5.91 -0.46
C TYR A 112 -8.30 6.34 -1.81
N ASP A 113 -7.52 7.14 -2.56
CA ASP A 113 -7.91 7.61 -3.90
C ASP A 113 -7.74 6.51 -4.96
N CYS A 114 -6.93 5.50 -4.68
CA CYS A 114 -6.69 4.35 -5.54
C CYS A 114 -7.38 3.08 -5.04
N THR A 115 -7.41 2.06 -5.89
CA THR A 115 -8.08 0.79 -5.60
C THR A 115 -7.21 -0.10 -4.71
N MET A 116 -7.76 -0.56 -3.58
CA MET A 116 -7.14 -1.64 -2.80
C MET A 116 -7.73 -3.00 -3.20
N VAL A 117 -6.89 -3.92 -3.65
CA VAL A 117 -7.29 -5.25 -4.12
C VAL A 117 -6.88 -6.31 -3.09
N CYS A 118 -7.82 -7.20 -2.75
CA CYS A 118 -7.56 -8.39 -1.96
C CYS A 118 -8.41 -9.54 -2.50
N THR A 119 -7.82 -10.72 -2.71
CA THR A 119 -8.51 -11.88 -3.30
C THR A 119 -8.65 -13.05 -2.33
N ASN A 120 -8.15 -12.90 -1.09
CA ASN A 120 -8.09 -13.99 -0.10
C ASN A 120 -8.55 -13.56 1.32
N MET A 121 -9.16 -12.38 1.47
CA MET A 121 -9.82 -11.94 2.71
C MET A 121 -11.34 -11.96 2.54
N HIS A 122 -12.01 -12.45 3.58
CA HIS A 122 -13.39 -12.90 3.49
C HIS A 122 -14.13 -12.55 4.80
N HIS A 123 -15.31 -11.92 4.71
CA HIS A 123 -16.29 -11.90 5.80
C HIS A 123 -16.66 -13.30 6.31
N ALA A 124 -16.79 -13.47 7.63
CA ALA A 124 -17.36 -14.70 8.15
C ALA A 124 -18.88 -14.70 7.88
N GLU A 125 -19.40 -15.79 7.32
CA GLU A 125 -20.84 -16.03 7.27
C GLU A 125 -21.41 -16.26 8.68
N PRO A 126 -22.66 -15.88 8.96
CA PRO A 126 -23.28 -16.15 10.25
C PRO A 126 -23.35 -17.66 10.53
N GLY A 127 -22.50 -18.15 11.44
CA GLY A 127 -22.54 -19.54 11.95
C GLY A 127 -21.36 -20.43 11.57
N GLU A 128 -20.45 -19.99 10.70
CA GLU A 128 -19.28 -20.78 10.33
C GLU A 128 -18.02 -20.29 11.05
N GLY A 129 -17.72 -20.92 12.19
CA GLY A 129 -16.39 -20.91 12.76
C GLY A 129 -15.45 -21.76 11.91
N GLY A 130 -14.95 -21.22 10.80
CA GLY A 130 -13.97 -21.92 9.96
C GLY A 130 -13.89 -21.41 8.53
N SER A 131 -12.68 -21.08 8.11
CA SER A 131 -12.25 -20.59 6.80
C SER A 131 -12.89 -21.29 5.59
N GLN A 132 -13.65 -20.53 4.78
CA GLN A 132 -13.88 -20.79 3.35
C GLN A 132 -13.91 -19.46 2.57
N PRO A 133 -13.57 -19.46 1.26
CA PRO A 133 -13.16 -18.25 0.57
C PRO A 133 -14.35 -17.47 -0.01
N LEU A 134 -14.45 -16.20 0.31
CA LEU A 134 -15.32 -15.24 -0.36
C LEU A 134 -14.67 -14.69 -1.64
N GLY A 135 -15.49 -14.10 -2.50
CA GLY A 135 -15.01 -13.40 -3.68
C GLY A 135 -14.09 -12.23 -3.33
N ASN A 136 -13.45 -11.68 -4.36
CA ASN A 136 -12.47 -10.61 -4.27
C ASN A 136 -13.14 -9.31 -3.80
N ASP A 137 -13.32 -9.14 -2.49
CA ASP A 137 -13.82 -7.90 -1.90
C ASP A 137 -12.72 -6.84 -1.96
N VAL A 138 -12.76 -6.06 -3.03
CA VAL A 138 -11.95 -4.86 -3.26
C VAL A 138 -12.33 -3.83 -2.19
N VAL A 139 -11.44 -3.55 -1.24
CA VAL A 139 -11.62 -2.45 -0.27
C VAL A 139 -11.42 -1.13 -1.03
N GLY A 140 -12.42 -0.75 -1.83
CA GLY A 140 -12.30 0.38 -2.76
C GLY A 140 -13.36 0.30 -3.87
N GLN A 141 -14.64 0.33 -3.50
CA GLN A 141 -15.76 0.31 -4.45
C GLN A 141 -15.84 1.54 -5.38
N LYS A 142 -14.93 2.51 -5.32
CA LYS A 142 -15.06 3.72 -6.14
C LYS A 142 -14.92 3.50 -7.65
N HIS A 143 -14.27 2.44 -8.13
CA HIS A 143 -13.91 2.34 -9.56
C HIS A 143 -14.18 1.01 -10.28
N MET A 144 -14.85 0.03 -9.64
CA MET A 144 -15.13 -1.26 -10.28
C MET A 144 -16.62 -1.51 -10.59
N GLU A 145 -17.50 -0.53 -10.37
CA GLU A 145 -18.84 -0.55 -10.98
C GLU A 145 -18.71 -0.15 -12.46
N GLY A 146 -18.54 -1.15 -13.35
CA GLY A 146 -18.65 -0.96 -14.80
C GLY A 146 -17.54 -1.53 -15.69
N TYR A 147 -16.49 -2.15 -15.12
CA TYR A 147 -15.47 -2.84 -15.92
C TYR A 147 -15.78 -4.34 -16.01
N GLU A 148 -16.39 -4.76 -17.12
CA GLU A 148 -16.34 -6.16 -17.55
C GLU A 148 -14.93 -6.45 -18.10
N PHE A 149 -14.20 -7.37 -17.45
CA PHE A 149 -13.03 -7.97 -18.06
C PHE A 149 -13.51 -8.90 -19.17
N ARG A 150 -13.35 -8.46 -20.43
CA ARG A 150 -13.41 -9.31 -21.61
C ARG A 150 -12.04 -9.86 -21.94
#